data_AF-A0A067PZV2-F1
#
_entry.id   AF-A0A067PZV2-F1
#
_cell.length_a   1.000
_cell.length_b   1.000
_cell.length_c   1.000
_cell.angle_alpha   90.00
_cell.angle_beta   90.00
_cell.angle_gamma   90.00
#
_symmetry.space_group_name_H-M   'P 1'
#
loop_
_entity.id
_entity.type
_entity.pdbx_description
1 polymer ?
#
loop_
_entity_poly.entity_id
_entity_poly.type
_entity_poly.pdbx_seq_one_letter_code
_entity_poly.pdbx_strand_id
1 'polypeptide(L)'
;MSCDNANCTAKSSALNLSQCSLCKTAAYCSDACKRAAAPSHKKECSKIVVNGLHLIVTYDEAQEGDGDDEDEDEESDTAWLKHLHINIVSGEGETVGRIKIQIITPSKAYEGLFLSLDEESSELSQFAVIFDDDGRLLKSVGKAGSGCWSPKDTSPGGILVYIEELVVEKPWRDRGVGSWALPRLYLLDPLKKARFLFTWPTVLNHLEPTTVPVGQEPTLQQKAEWAAKKEGIAAFFRKVGFRRVGTSSFFCFAKDPKHRSRSISIEEDAKHHSPPPSPRMSIDEMVAALSAARR
;
A
#
# COMPACT_ATOMS: atom_id res chain seq x y z
N MET A 1 -5.11 0.65 -28.53
CA MET A 1 -3.91 1.40 -28.08
C MET A 1 -3.56 2.45 -29.13
N SER A 2 -3.12 3.64 -28.72
CA SER A 2 -2.68 4.74 -29.61
C SER A 2 -1.19 5.02 -29.44
N CYS A 3 -0.59 5.73 -30.38
CA CYS A 3 0.81 6.14 -30.26
C CYS A 3 0.98 7.25 -29.20
N ASP A 4 1.92 7.09 -28.27
CA ASP A 4 2.21 8.06 -27.20
C ASP A 4 3.04 9.28 -27.64
N ASN A 5 3.43 9.36 -28.91
CA ASN A 5 4.01 10.58 -29.44
C ASN A 5 2.90 11.60 -29.71
N ALA A 6 2.88 12.70 -28.95
CA ALA A 6 1.90 13.78 -29.08
C ALA A 6 1.85 14.41 -30.48
N ASN A 7 2.92 14.28 -31.27
CA ASN A 7 3.01 14.77 -32.64
C ASN A 7 2.78 13.66 -33.69
N CYS A 8 2.21 12.52 -33.29
CA CYS A 8 1.94 11.43 -34.20
C CYS A 8 0.81 11.80 -35.16
N THR A 9 1.08 11.76 -36.46
CA THR A 9 0.09 12.00 -37.52
C THR A 9 -0.58 10.73 -38.03
N ALA A 10 -0.16 9.56 -37.52
CA ALA A 10 -0.71 8.29 -37.95
C ALA A 10 -2.10 8.07 -37.34
N LYS A 11 -3.09 7.78 -38.19
CA LYS A 11 -4.45 7.46 -37.76
C LYS A 11 -4.45 6.13 -36.99
N SER A 12 -5.07 6.14 -35.82
CA SER A 12 -4.93 5.17 -34.72
C SER A 12 -5.45 3.75 -34.95
N SER A 13 -5.98 3.41 -36.12
CA SER A 13 -6.85 2.23 -36.25
C SER A 13 -6.25 0.94 -36.83
N ALA A 14 -4.96 0.86 -37.20
CA ALA A 14 -4.42 -0.40 -37.77
C ALA A 14 -2.89 -0.61 -37.69
N LEU A 15 -2.19 0.00 -36.75
CA LEU A 15 -0.71 -0.11 -36.69
C LEU A 15 -0.25 -1.08 -35.59
N ASN A 16 0.65 -1.99 -35.95
CA ASN A 16 1.44 -2.76 -35.00
C ASN A 16 2.30 -1.78 -34.19
N LEU A 17 1.90 -1.51 -32.94
CA LEU A 17 2.63 -0.59 -32.07
C LEU A 17 3.81 -1.31 -31.42
N SER A 18 5.00 -0.73 -31.53
CA SER A 18 6.15 -1.17 -30.75
C SER A 18 6.10 -0.53 -29.36
N GLN A 19 6.21 -1.35 -28.33
CA GLN A 19 6.23 -0.86 -26.96
C GLN A 19 7.64 -0.37 -26.57
N CYS A 20 7.70 0.53 -25.60
CA CYS A 20 8.95 0.87 -24.93
C CYS A 20 9.56 -0.41 -24.36
N SER A 21 10.80 -0.70 -24.73
CA SER A 21 11.52 -1.90 -24.27
C SER A 21 11.81 -1.89 -22.78
N LEU A 22 11.69 -0.72 -22.12
CA LEU A 22 11.91 -0.56 -20.69
C LEU A 22 10.60 -0.63 -19.90
N CYS A 23 9.70 0.34 -20.05
CA CYS A 23 8.49 0.36 -19.22
C CYS A 23 7.34 -0.47 -19.77
N LYS A 24 7.36 -0.88 -21.05
CA LYS A 24 6.26 -1.52 -21.82
C LYS A 24 4.92 -0.75 -21.86
N THR A 25 4.76 0.31 -21.07
CA THR A 25 3.54 1.12 -20.97
C THR A 25 3.37 2.12 -22.10
N ALA A 26 4.47 2.59 -22.71
CA ALA A 26 4.38 3.49 -23.86
C ALA A 26 4.43 2.73 -25.18
N ALA A 27 3.53 3.04 -26.10
CA ALA A 27 3.37 2.41 -27.40
C ALA A 27 3.66 3.41 -28.53
N TYR A 28 4.42 2.97 -29.54
CA TYR A 28 4.85 3.81 -30.65
C TYR A 28 4.55 3.15 -31.98
N CYS A 29 3.98 3.90 -32.91
CA CYS A 29 3.69 3.36 -34.24
C CYS A 29 4.93 3.28 -35.16
N SER A 30 6.06 3.85 -34.73
CA SER A 30 7.34 3.81 -35.46
C SER A 30 8.51 4.21 -34.57
N ASP A 31 9.73 3.86 -34.98
CA ASP A 31 10.97 4.30 -34.32
C ASP A 31 11.16 5.81 -34.35
N ALA A 32 10.58 6.50 -35.34
CA ALA A 32 10.57 7.95 -35.39
C ALA A 32 9.74 8.54 -34.23
N CYS A 33 8.54 7.98 -33.99
CA CYS A 33 7.69 8.40 -32.88
C CYS A 33 8.34 8.08 -31.53
N LYS A 34 8.97 6.91 -31.40
CA LYS A 34 9.72 6.52 -30.19
C LYS A 34 10.86 7.50 -29.88
N ARG A 35 11.64 7.90 -30.90
CA ARG A 35 12.73 8.89 -30.72
C ARG A 35 12.22 10.29 -30.42
N ALA A 36 11.14 10.73 -31.07
CA ALA A 36 10.54 12.04 -30.84
C ALA A 36 9.96 12.17 -29.41
N ALA A 37 9.32 11.11 -28.92
CA ALA A 37 8.79 11.05 -27.56
C ALA A 37 9.86 10.73 -26.51
N ALA A 38 11.04 10.22 -26.90
CA ALA A 38 12.07 9.80 -25.96
C ALA A 38 12.46 10.84 -24.90
N PRO A 39 12.60 12.15 -25.18
CA PRO A 39 13.01 13.12 -24.16
C PRO A 39 11.97 13.32 -23.04
N SER A 40 10.67 13.33 -23.39
CA SER A 40 9.57 13.41 -22.42
C SER A 40 9.35 12.05 -21.76
N HIS A 41 9.26 10.99 -22.56
CA HIS A 41 9.04 9.64 -22.09
C HIS A 41 10.17 9.14 -21.18
N LYS A 42 11.45 9.41 -21.49
CA LYS A 42 12.60 8.95 -20.70
C LYS A 42 12.54 9.47 -19.27
N LYS A 43 12.01 10.68 -19.04
CA LYS A 43 11.84 11.24 -17.69
C LYS A 43 10.82 10.45 -16.87
N GLU A 44 9.74 9.99 -17.48
CA GLU A 44 8.72 9.14 -16.85
C GLU A 44 9.20 7.68 -16.75
N CYS A 45 9.79 7.15 -17.81
CA CYS A 45 10.30 5.78 -17.91
C CYS A 45 11.46 5.50 -16.94
N SER A 46 12.38 6.45 -16.76
CA SER A 46 13.51 6.30 -15.81
C SER A 46 13.09 6.37 -14.35
N LYS A 47 11.90 6.94 -14.06
CA LYS A 47 11.33 6.87 -12.71
C LYS A 47 10.83 5.46 -12.41
N ILE A 48 10.32 4.76 -13.43
CA ILE A 48 9.76 3.42 -13.32
C ILE A 48 10.86 2.35 -13.29
N VAL A 49 11.95 2.51 -14.03
CA VAL A 49 13.02 1.49 -14.14
C VAL A 49 14.31 2.00 -13.50
N VAL A 50 14.66 1.48 -12.33
CA VAL A 50 16.00 1.63 -11.75
C VAL A 50 16.47 0.23 -11.38
N ASN A 51 17.67 -0.15 -11.83
CA ASN A 51 18.26 -1.50 -11.68
C ASN A 51 17.53 -2.64 -12.41
N GLY A 52 16.81 -2.34 -13.50
CA GLY A 52 16.08 -3.35 -14.27
C GLY A 52 14.84 -3.90 -13.58
N LEU A 53 14.39 -3.29 -12.48
CA LEU A 53 13.13 -3.70 -11.84
C LEU A 53 11.94 -2.97 -12.48
N HIS A 54 10.79 -3.64 -12.51
CA HIS A 54 9.51 -3.17 -13.06
C HIS A 54 8.38 -3.50 -12.08
N LEU A 55 7.35 -2.65 -12.03
CA LEU A 55 6.10 -2.96 -11.34
C LEU A 55 5.05 -3.31 -12.41
N ILE A 56 4.45 -4.48 -12.29
CA ILE A 56 3.38 -4.95 -13.18
C ILE A 56 2.13 -5.11 -12.34
N VAL A 57 1.10 -4.31 -12.66
CA VAL A 57 -0.22 -4.45 -12.06
C VAL A 57 -0.90 -5.68 -12.67
N THR A 58 -1.41 -6.54 -11.81
CA THR A 58 -2.29 -7.64 -12.16
C THR A 58 -3.63 -7.41 -11.47
N TYR A 59 -4.71 -7.59 -12.21
CA TYR A 59 -6.05 -7.59 -11.68
C TYR A 59 -6.41 -9.05 -11.43
N ASP A 60 -7.03 -9.35 -10.29
CA ASP A 60 -7.63 -10.66 -10.12
C ASP A 60 -8.75 -10.72 -11.17
N GLU A 61 -8.61 -11.62 -12.14
CA GLU A 61 -9.74 -11.98 -13.01
C GLU A 61 -10.82 -12.46 -12.05
N ALA A 62 -11.89 -11.66 -11.90
CA ALA A 62 -13.01 -12.03 -11.08
C ALA A 62 -13.37 -13.47 -11.47
N GLN A 63 -13.42 -14.38 -10.50
CA GLN A 63 -13.93 -15.72 -10.76
C GLN A 63 -15.29 -15.53 -11.40
N GLU A 64 -15.38 -15.85 -12.70
CA GLU A 64 -16.63 -15.95 -13.42
C GLU A 64 -17.49 -16.93 -12.62
N GLY A 65 -18.37 -16.38 -11.78
CA GLY A 65 -19.48 -17.14 -11.25
C GLY A 65 -20.28 -17.59 -12.45
N ASP A 66 -20.56 -18.89 -12.51
CA ASP A 66 -21.33 -19.59 -13.54
C ASP A 66 -22.81 -19.14 -13.55
N GLY A 67 -23.02 -17.82 -13.69
CA GLY A 67 -24.30 -17.13 -13.72
C GLY A 67 -24.44 -16.45 -15.07
N ASP A 68 -25.35 -16.96 -15.89
CA ASP A 68 -25.78 -16.46 -17.20
C ASP A 68 -26.45 -15.06 -17.11
N ASP A 69 -25.76 -14.06 -16.56
CA ASP A 69 -26.19 -12.67 -16.62
C ASP A 69 -25.13 -11.89 -17.44
N GLU A 70 -25.36 -11.83 -18.75
CA GLU A 70 -24.61 -11.03 -19.74
C GLU A 70 -24.82 -9.51 -19.49
N ASP A 71 -24.35 -9.00 -18.36
CA ASP A 71 -24.08 -7.58 -18.19
C ASP A 71 -22.56 -7.41 -18.11
N GLU A 72 -21.97 -6.94 -19.20
CA GLU A 72 -20.57 -6.51 -19.26
C GLU A 72 -20.36 -5.35 -18.29
N ASP A 73 -20.18 -5.67 -17.00
CA ASP A 73 -19.99 -4.69 -15.94
C ASP A 73 -18.71 -3.90 -16.19
N GLU A 74 -18.87 -2.68 -16.69
CA GLU A 74 -17.89 -1.60 -16.60
C GLU A 74 -17.37 -1.55 -15.16
N GLU A 75 -16.17 -2.12 -14.91
CA GLU A 75 -15.46 -2.24 -13.63
C GLU A 75 -15.94 -1.20 -12.62
N SER A 76 -16.94 -1.59 -11.82
CA SER A 76 -17.85 -0.63 -11.20
C SER A 76 -17.07 0.43 -10.43
N ASP A 77 -17.03 1.63 -10.99
CA ASP A 77 -16.39 2.79 -10.37
C ASP A 77 -17.11 3.18 -9.06
N THR A 78 -18.10 2.40 -8.63
CA THR A 78 -18.84 2.50 -7.37
C THR A 78 -18.24 1.70 -6.21
N ALA A 79 -17.31 0.77 -6.45
CA ALA A 79 -16.73 -0.04 -5.38
C ALA A 79 -16.01 0.84 -4.33
N TRP A 80 -16.33 0.61 -3.05
CA TRP A 80 -15.73 1.33 -1.92
C TRP A 80 -14.36 0.77 -1.53
N LEU A 81 -14.11 -0.51 -1.82
CA LEU A 81 -12.85 -1.22 -1.62
C LEU A 81 -12.42 -1.86 -2.95
N LYS A 82 -11.17 -1.63 -3.36
CA LYS A 82 -10.55 -2.29 -4.52
C LYS A 82 -9.25 -2.95 -4.10
N HIS A 83 -9.02 -4.19 -4.53
CA HIS A 83 -7.76 -4.90 -4.34
C HIS A 83 -6.86 -4.71 -5.56
N LEU A 84 -5.58 -4.50 -5.32
CA LEU A 84 -4.58 -4.28 -6.36
C LEU A 84 -3.38 -5.19 -6.10
N HIS A 85 -3.13 -6.09 -7.04
CA HIS A 85 -2.01 -7.02 -6.98
C HIS A 85 -0.89 -6.50 -7.88
N ILE A 86 0.33 -6.42 -7.36
CA ILE A 86 1.46 -5.84 -8.08
C ILE A 86 2.64 -6.80 -8.00
N ASN A 87 3.10 -7.26 -9.14
CA ASN A 87 4.33 -8.03 -9.25
C ASN A 87 5.53 -7.10 -9.42
N ILE A 88 6.60 -7.40 -8.69
CA ILE A 88 7.91 -6.78 -8.88
C ILE A 88 8.69 -7.72 -9.79
N VAL A 89 9.06 -7.25 -10.98
CA VAL A 89 9.66 -8.08 -12.04
C VAL A 89 11.06 -7.58 -12.39
N SER A 90 12.01 -8.50 -12.58
CA SER A 90 13.38 -8.19 -12.98
C SER A 90 13.48 -7.84 -14.47
N GLY A 91 14.66 -7.40 -14.92
CA GLY A 91 14.89 -7.01 -16.32
C GLY A 91 14.88 -8.23 -17.25
N GLU A 92 15.01 -9.42 -16.67
CA GLU A 92 14.95 -10.72 -17.34
C GLU A 92 13.52 -11.28 -17.37
N GLY A 93 12.55 -10.62 -16.72
CA GLY A 93 11.16 -11.03 -16.67
C GLY A 93 10.79 -11.97 -15.50
N GLU A 94 11.72 -12.25 -14.59
CA GLU A 94 11.45 -13.04 -13.39
C GLU A 94 10.66 -12.21 -12.35
N THR A 95 9.62 -12.78 -11.75
CA THR A 95 8.96 -12.16 -10.59
C THR A 95 9.83 -12.32 -9.35
N VAL A 96 10.32 -11.20 -8.82
CA VAL A 96 11.25 -11.14 -7.68
C VAL A 96 10.57 -10.72 -6.37
N GLY A 97 9.28 -10.40 -6.44
CA GLY A 97 8.47 -10.04 -5.30
C GLY A 97 7.07 -9.64 -5.72
N ARG A 98 6.22 -9.36 -4.73
CA ARG A 98 4.83 -8.94 -4.92
C ARG A 98 4.38 -7.98 -3.84
N ILE A 99 3.38 -7.17 -4.15
CA ILE A 99 2.74 -6.22 -3.24
C ILE A 99 1.23 -6.38 -3.39
N LYS A 100 0.51 -6.52 -2.28
CA LYS A 100 -0.95 -6.41 -2.23
C LYS A 100 -1.34 -5.09 -1.62
N ILE A 101 -2.26 -4.40 -2.28
CA ILE A 101 -2.74 -3.08 -1.86
C ILE A 101 -4.25 -3.08 -1.87
N GLN A 102 -4.82 -2.42 -0.87
CA GLN A 102 -6.24 -2.13 -0.77
C GLN A 102 -6.44 -0.62 -0.95
N ILE A 103 -7.26 -0.25 -1.93
CA ILE A 103 -7.67 1.13 -2.19
C ILE A 103 -9.07 1.31 -1.62
N ILE A 104 -9.15 2.08 -0.55
CA ILE A 104 -10.39 2.32 0.20
C ILE A 104 -10.89 3.73 -0.15
N THR A 105 -12.17 3.85 -0.47
CA THR A 105 -12.88 5.11 -0.71
C THR A 105 -13.92 5.30 0.39
N PRO A 106 -13.56 5.93 1.53
CA PRO A 106 -14.44 6.03 2.70
C PRO A 106 -15.82 6.62 2.40
N SER A 107 -15.90 7.60 1.51
CA SER A 107 -17.17 8.25 1.13
C SER A 107 -18.16 7.35 0.39
N LYS A 108 -17.75 6.13 0.01
CA LYS A 108 -18.61 5.12 -0.64
C LYS A 108 -18.95 3.95 0.29
N ALA A 109 -18.42 3.93 1.51
CA ALA A 109 -18.74 2.90 2.50
C ALA A 109 -20.19 3.11 2.98
N TYR A 110 -21.03 2.08 2.85
CA TYR A 110 -22.48 2.18 3.11
C TYR A 110 -22.81 2.37 4.59
N GLU A 111 -22.12 1.66 5.48
CA GLU A 111 -22.37 1.66 6.93
C GLU A 111 -21.37 2.53 7.71
N GLY A 112 -20.63 3.38 6.99
CA GLY A 112 -19.49 4.11 7.52
C GLY A 112 -18.21 3.29 7.50
N LEU A 113 -17.07 3.98 7.51
CA LEU A 113 -15.76 3.35 7.28
C LEU A 113 -15.44 2.23 8.28
N PHE A 114 -15.79 2.39 9.56
CA PHE A 114 -15.42 1.41 10.58
C PHE A 114 -16.12 0.06 10.38
N LEU A 115 -17.45 0.06 10.23
CA LEU A 115 -18.21 -1.18 10.07
C LEU A 115 -17.80 -1.89 8.78
N SER A 116 -17.68 -1.15 7.67
CA SER A 116 -17.24 -1.74 6.40
C SER A 116 -15.83 -2.35 6.49
N LEU A 117 -14.88 -1.74 7.19
CA LEU A 117 -13.54 -2.32 7.35
C LEU A 117 -13.47 -3.46 8.36
N ASP A 118 -14.36 -3.49 9.36
CA ASP A 118 -14.43 -4.54 10.37
C ASP A 118 -14.91 -5.88 9.78
N GLU A 119 -15.89 -5.82 8.88
CA GLU A 119 -16.42 -6.98 8.15
C GLU A 119 -15.38 -7.63 7.24
N GLU A 120 -14.48 -6.83 6.64
CA GLU A 120 -13.46 -7.32 5.70
C GLU A 120 -12.34 -8.09 6.39
N SER A 121 -11.76 -7.54 7.46
CA SER A 121 -10.74 -8.25 8.24
C SER A 121 -10.45 -7.61 9.60
N SER A 122 -9.96 -8.41 10.55
CA SER A 122 -9.47 -7.92 11.85
C SER A 122 -8.33 -6.89 11.73
N GLU A 123 -7.54 -6.97 10.66
CA GLU A 123 -6.48 -6.01 10.37
C GLU A 123 -7.04 -4.66 9.93
N LEU A 124 -8.00 -4.66 9.01
CA LEU A 124 -8.69 -3.45 8.57
C LEU A 124 -9.56 -2.83 9.66
N SER A 125 -10.18 -3.64 10.53
CA SER A 125 -10.84 -3.19 11.76
C SER A 125 -9.91 -2.32 12.61
N GLN A 126 -8.70 -2.82 12.89
CA GLN A 126 -7.69 -2.07 13.66
C GLN A 126 -7.23 -0.82 12.93
N PHE A 127 -7.15 -0.87 11.60
CA PHE A 127 -6.82 0.29 10.79
C PHE A 127 -7.91 1.36 10.86
N ALA A 128 -9.18 0.97 10.84
CA ALA A 128 -10.31 1.89 10.90
C ALA A 128 -10.35 2.72 12.18
N VAL A 129 -9.86 2.18 13.31
CA VAL A 129 -9.85 2.85 14.63
C VAL A 129 -9.10 4.19 14.63
N ILE A 130 -8.18 4.42 13.68
CA ILE A 130 -7.43 5.70 13.63
C ILE A 130 -8.15 6.81 12.83
N PHE A 131 -9.31 6.51 12.24
CA PHE A 131 -10.11 7.43 11.42
C PHE A 131 -11.51 7.65 12.00
N ASP A 132 -12.20 8.70 11.52
CA ASP A 132 -13.65 8.83 11.62
C ASP A 132 -14.35 8.11 10.44
N ASP A 133 -15.68 8.10 10.43
CA ASP A 133 -16.45 7.39 9.39
C ASP A 133 -16.32 8.02 7.99
N ASP A 134 -15.87 9.28 7.91
CA ASP A 134 -15.56 9.96 6.65
C ASP A 134 -14.13 9.65 6.15
N GLY A 135 -13.37 8.86 6.91
CA GLY A 135 -11.97 8.55 6.63
C GLY A 135 -10.99 9.66 6.96
N ARG A 136 -11.37 10.64 7.79
CA ARG A 136 -10.42 11.62 8.34
C ARG A 136 -9.71 11.05 9.55
N LEU A 137 -8.42 11.31 9.65
CA LEU A 137 -7.60 10.94 10.79
C LEU A 137 -8.15 11.61 12.06
N LEU A 138 -8.34 10.82 13.11
CA LEU A 138 -8.82 11.36 14.38
C LEU A 138 -7.85 12.40 14.96
N LYS A 139 -8.41 13.49 15.50
CA LYS A 139 -7.61 14.58 16.10
C LYS A 139 -6.73 14.10 17.25
N SER A 140 -7.20 13.12 18.02
CA SER A 140 -6.43 12.46 19.10
C SER A 140 -5.20 11.75 18.54
N VAL A 141 -5.36 10.99 17.46
CA VAL A 141 -4.26 10.28 16.78
C VAL A 141 -3.26 11.25 16.18
N GLY A 142 -3.73 12.29 15.48
CA GLY A 142 -2.85 13.30 14.87
C GLY A 142 -2.02 14.10 15.88
N LYS A 143 -2.53 14.30 17.12
CA LYS A 143 -1.79 14.95 18.21
C LYS A 143 -0.82 14.03 18.95
N ALA A 144 -0.99 12.71 18.82
CA ALA A 144 -0.17 11.74 19.51
C ALA A 144 1.17 11.51 18.78
N GLY A 145 2.12 10.87 19.47
CA GLY A 145 3.43 10.53 18.90
C GLY A 145 4.22 11.78 18.49
N SER A 146 4.64 11.84 17.23
CA SER A 146 5.41 12.97 16.69
C SER A 146 4.56 14.18 16.33
N GLY A 147 3.22 14.07 16.35
CA GLY A 147 2.31 15.17 16.03
C GLY A 147 2.43 15.67 14.58
N CYS A 148 3.01 14.87 13.68
CA CYS A 148 3.27 15.28 12.29
C CYS A 148 2.13 15.01 11.33
N TRP A 149 1.13 14.24 11.76
CA TRP A 149 -0.07 13.93 11.02
C TRP A 149 -1.24 14.76 11.52
N SER A 150 -2.17 15.08 10.63
CA SER A 150 -3.32 15.92 10.93
C SER A 150 -4.57 15.42 10.21
N PRO A 151 -5.76 15.79 10.71
CA PRO A 151 -7.00 15.52 9.98
C PRO A 151 -7.07 16.16 8.58
N LYS A 152 -6.19 17.11 8.24
CA LYS A 152 -6.13 17.73 6.90
C LYS A 152 -5.38 16.87 5.88
N ASP A 153 -4.55 15.95 6.36
CA ASP A 153 -3.83 15.02 5.50
C ASP A 153 -4.80 14.02 4.87
N THR A 154 -5.90 13.73 5.56
CA THR A 154 -6.96 12.82 5.12
C THR A 154 -8.21 13.64 4.83
N SER A 155 -8.39 13.97 3.55
CA SER A 155 -9.51 14.82 3.12
C SER A 155 -10.78 13.98 2.90
N PRO A 156 -11.97 14.52 3.20
CA PRO A 156 -13.24 13.89 2.80
C PRO A 156 -13.26 13.60 1.31
N GLY A 157 -13.68 12.39 0.93
CA GLY A 157 -13.69 11.94 -0.45
C GLY A 157 -12.30 11.64 -1.05
N GLY A 158 -11.24 11.71 -0.24
CA GLY A 158 -9.94 11.16 -0.60
C GLY A 158 -9.93 9.63 -0.50
N ILE A 159 -8.96 9.00 -1.17
CA ILE A 159 -8.72 7.56 -1.02
C ILE A 159 -7.71 7.29 0.10
N LEU A 160 -7.90 6.19 0.82
CA LEU A 160 -6.90 5.60 1.70
C LEU A 160 -6.27 4.42 0.95
N VAL A 161 -4.94 4.36 0.94
CA VAL A 161 -4.22 3.25 0.29
C VAL A 161 -3.49 2.48 1.36
N TYR A 162 -3.88 1.22 1.55
CA TYR A 162 -3.33 0.33 2.54
C TYR A 162 -2.48 -0.75 1.88
N ILE A 163 -1.20 -0.84 2.26
CA ILE A 163 -0.31 -1.93 1.84
C ILE A 163 -0.51 -3.08 2.81
N GLU A 164 -1.24 -4.08 2.33
CA GLU A 164 -1.56 -5.31 3.04
C GLU A 164 -0.34 -6.23 3.09
N GLU A 165 0.34 -6.42 1.96
CA GLU A 165 1.50 -7.30 1.88
C GLU A 165 2.62 -6.71 1.03
N LEU A 166 3.86 -6.95 1.46
CA LEU A 166 5.06 -6.80 0.63
C LEU A 166 5.93 -8.04 0.83
N VAL A 167 6.16 -8.78 -0.26
CA VAL A 167 6.99 -9.98 -0.26
C VAL A 167 8.11 -9.79 -1.27
N VAL A 168 9.35 -10.03 -0.84
CA VAL A 168 10.52 -10.11 -1.72
C VAL A 168 11.06 -11.53 -1.67
N GLU A 169 11.27 -12.12 -2.84
CA GLU A 169 11.76 -13.48 -2.98
C GLU A 169 13.15 -13.64 -2.35
N LYS A 170 13.39 -14.77 -1.69
CA LYS A 170 14.61 -15.00 -0.87
C LYS A 170 15.92 -14.63 -1.59
N PRO A 171 16.14 -14.99 -2.88
CA PRO A 171 17.38 -14.63 -3.60
C PRO A 171 17.57 -13.12 -3.81
N TRP A 172 16.48 -12.35 -3.73
CA TRP A 172 16.40 -10.93 -4.03
C TRP A 172 16.30 -10.04 -2.78
N ARG A 173 16.24 -10.63 -1.58
CA ARG A 173 16.28 -9.90 -0.30
C ARG A 173 17.62 -9.20 -0.12
N ASP A 174 17.62 -8.14 0.67
CA ASP A 174 18.79 -7.29 0.97
C ASP A 174 19.43 -6.59 -0.24
N ARG A 175 18.79 -6.62 -1.42
CA ARG A 175 19.23 -5.91 -2.65
C ARG A 175 18.49 -4.58 -2.89
N GLY A 176 17.74 -4.11 -1.90
CA GLY A 176 16.99 -2.84 -1.99
C GLY A 176 15.70 -2.90 -2.80
N VAL A 177 15.21 -4.10 -3.17
CA VAL A 177 13.99 -4.29 -3.99
C VAL A 177 12.76 -3.63 -3.36
N GLY A 178 12.47 -3.91 -2.08
CA GLY A 178 11.32 -3.30 -1.39
C GLY A 178 11.44 -1.78 -1.24
N SER A 179 12.63 -1.28 -0.89
CA SER A 179 12.89 0.17 -0.80
C SER A 179 12.75 0.88 -2.15
N TRP A 180 13.05 0.18 -3.24
CA TRP A 180 12.85 0.66 -4.59
C TRP A 180 11.37 0.68 -4.99
N ALA A 181 10.62 -0.36 -4.64
CA ALA A 181 9.23 -0.56 -5.07
C ALA A 181 8.25 0.40 -4.38
N LEU A 182 8.34 0.55 -3.06
CA LEU A 182 7.34 1.26 -2.27
C LEU A 182 7.11 2.72 -2.73
N PRO A 183 8.13 3.58 -2.92
CA PRO A 183 7.89 4.94 -3.40
C PRO A 183 7.36 5.01 -4.85
N ARG A 184 7.60 3.96 -5.65
CA ARG A 184 7.19 3.88 -7.06
C ARG A 184 5.74 3.48 -7.23
N LEU A 185 5.09 2.98 -6.18
CA LEU A 185 3.65 2.73 -6.18
C LEU A 185 2.86 3.95 -6.65
N TYR A 186 3.27 5.17 -6.30
CA TYR A 186 2.63 6.41 -6.75
C TYR A 186 2.75 6.72 -8.25
N LEU A 187 3.57 5.96 -8.99
CA LEU A 187 3.69 6.08 -10.45
C LEU A 187 2.66 5.22 -11.17
N LEU A 188 2.01 4.28 -10.47
CA LEU A 188 0.95 3.45 -11.02
C LEU A 188 -0.33 4.28 -11.16
N ASP A 189 -1.03 4.13 -12.28
CA ASP A 189 -2.23 4.91 -12.57
C ASP A 189 -3.32 4.80 -11.49
N PRO A 190 -3.63 3.60 -10.93
CA PRO A 190 -4.59 3.48 -9.83
C PRO A 190 -4.23 4.29 -8.58
N LEU A 191 -2.93 4.52 -8.35
CA LEU A 191 -2.40 5.17 -7.15
C LEU A 191 -1.93 6.61 -7.40
N LYS A 192 -2.15 7.14 -8.60
CA LYS A 192 -1.69 8.48 -8.99
C LYS A 192 -2.31 9.58 -8.13
N LYS A 193 -3.57 9.40 -7.72
CA LYS A 193 -4.32 10.31 -6.83
C LYS A 193 -4.02 10.09 -5.35
N ALA A 194 -3.38 8.98 -4.99
CA ALA A 194 -3.03 8.69 -3.61
C ALA A 194 -2.03 9.72 -3.07
N ARG A 195 -2.26 10.17 -1.84
CA ARG A 195 -1.37 11.10 -1.12
C ARG A 195 -0.52 10.41 -0.07
N PHE A 196 -1.01 9.28 0.42
CA PHE A 196 -0.44 8.54 1.55
C PHE A 196 -0.54 7.03 1.26
N LEU A 197 0.47 6.29 1.70
CA LEU A 197 0.47 4.83 1.75
C LEU A 197 0.55 4.41 3.20
N PHE A 198 -0.45 3.69 3.68
CA PHE A 198 -0.52 3.14 5.03
C PHE A 198 -0.07 1.68 5.03
N THR A 199 0.41 1.19 6.17
CA THR A 199 0.75 -0.22 6.34
C THR A 199 0.83 -0.57 7.82
N TRP A 200 0.54 -1.80 8.19
CA TRP A 200 0.92 -2.36 9.48
C TRP A 200 2.23 -3.15 9.33
N PRO A 201 3.38 -2.62 9.79
CA PRO A 201 4.65 -3.33 9.70
C PRO A 201 4.67 -4.53 10.66
N THR A 202 4.17 -5.67 10.22
CA THR A 202 4.13 -6.93 10.97
C THR A 202 4.59 -8.11 10.10
N VAL A 203 4.83 -9.25 10.75
CA VAL A 203 5.16 -10.50 10.07
C VAL A 203 3.90 -11.07 9.42
N LEU A 204 4.03 -11.52 8.17
CA LEU A 204 2.95 -12.19 7.46
C LEU A 204 2.80 -13.62 7.98
N ASN A 205 1.80 -13.86 8.84
CA ASN A 205 1.58 -15.15 9.50
C ASN A 205 1.43 -16.32 8.52
N HIS A 206 0.89 -16.09 7.32
CA HIS A 206 0.72 -17.15 6.31
C HIS A 206 2.05 -17.55 5.65
N LEU A 207 3.09 -16.72 5.70
CA LEU A 207 4.44 -17.03 5.19
C LEU A 207 5.40 -17.47 6.28
N GLU A 208 5.16 -17.01 7.51
CA GLU A 208 5.92 -17.40 8.70
C GLU A 208 4.97 -17.83 9.81
N PRO A 209 4.32 -19.02 9.67
CA PRO A 209 3.39 -19.51 10.67
C PRO A 209 4.11 -19.70 12.01
N THR A 210 3.36 -19.47 13.08
CA THR A 210 3.86 -19.64 14.44
C THR A 210 4.24 -21.11 14.65
N THR A 211 5.48 -21.36 15.09
CA THR A 211 5.99 -22.72 15.35
C THR A 211 5.56 -23.26 16.72
N VAL A 212 4.83 -22.48 17.50
CA VAL A 212 4.34 -22.83 18.83
C VAL A 212 3.12 -23.73 18.68
N PRO A 213 3.13 -24.95 19.27
CA PRO A 213 1.97 -25.84 19.25
C PRO A 213 0.74 -25.17 19.87
N VAL A 214 -0.43 -25.51 19.34
CA VAL A 214 -1.72 -25.05 19.89
C VAL A 214 -1.81 -25.42 21.37
N GLY A 215 -2.16 -24.46 22.22
CA GLY A 215 -2.28 -24.63 23.67
C GLY A 215 -0.98 -24.48 24.46
N GLN A 216 0.14 -24.16 23.80
CA GLN A 216 1.40 -23.84 24.48
C GLN A 216 1.72 -22.34 24.40
N GLU A 217 2.29 -21.82 25.48
CA GLU A 217 2.83 -20.46 25.51
C GLU A 217 4.19 -20.43 24.79
N PRO A 218 4.46 -19.41 23.95
CA PRO A 218 5.77 -19.23 23.34
C PRO A 218 6.85 -19.08 24.42
N THR A 219 8.01 -19.71 24.20
CA THR A 219 9.18 -19.52 25.07
C THR A 219 9.68 -18.07 25.03
N LEU A 220 10.44 -17.65 26.04
CA LEU A 220 11.07 -16.31 26.05
C LEU A 220 11.93 -16.06 24.81
N GLN A 221 12.64 -17.10 24.34
CA GLN A 221 13.44 -17.02 23.13
C GLN A 221 12.57 -16.80 21.89
N GLN A 222 11.47 -17.54 21.74
CA GLN A 222 10.53 -17.36 20.62
C GLN A 222 9.89 -15.97 20.66
N LYS A 223 9.51 -15.47 21.86
CA LYS A 223 8.99 -14.10 22.04
C LYS A 223 10.04 -13.06 21.60
N ALA A 224 11.31 -13.25 21.98
CA ALA A 224 12.40 -12.36 21.60
C ALA A 224 12.70 -12.38 20.09
N GLU A 225 12.74 -13.57 19.47
CA GLU A 225 12.94 -13.72 18.02
C GLU A 225 11.81 -13.07 17.23
N TRP A 226 10.56 -13.26 17.67
CA TRP A 226 9.39 -12.62 17.06
C TRP A 226 9.43 -11.09 17.20
N ALA A 227 9.80 -10.59 18.37
CA ALA A 227 9.99 -9.15 18.60
C ALA A 227 11.10 -8.57 17.72
N ALA A 228 12.23 -9.27 17.58
CA ALA A 228 13.34 -8.86 16.72
C ALA A 228 12.93 -8.81 15.24
N LYS A 229 12.14 -9.77 14.76
CA LYS A 229 11.57 -9.75 13.40
C LYS A 229 10.66 -8.55 13.18
N LYS A 230 9.72 -8.29 14.11
CA LYS A 230 8.83 -7.13 14.05
C LYS A 230 9.61 -5.82 14.02
N GLU A 231 10.65 -5.69 14.85
CA GLU A 231 11.49 -4.48 14.84
C GLU A 231 12.30 -4.36 13.55
N GLY A 232 12.80 -5.46 12.99
CA GLY A 232 13.46 -5.47 11.68
C GLY A 232 12.56 -4.95 10.55
N ILE A 233 11.29 -5.39 10.52
CA ILE A 233 10.29 -4.93 9.56
C ILE A 233 9.98 -3.44 9.78
N ALA A 234 9.75 -3.02 11.02
CA ALA A 234 9.54 -1.61 11.35
C ALA A 234 10.74 -0.74 10.92
N ALA A 235 11.96 -1.18 11.20
CA ALA A 235 13.20 -0.50 10.81
C ALA A 235 13.33 -0.39 9.29
N PHE A 236 12.96 -1.42 8.53
CA PHE A 236 12.90 -1.37 7.07
C PHE A 236 11.95 -0.25 6.59
N PHE A 237 10.71 -0.20 7.07
CA PHE A 237 9.76 0.83 6.67
C PHE A 237 10.21 2.24 7.09
N ARG A 238 10.81 2.40 8.29
CA ARG A 238 11.40 3.68 8.72
C ARG A 238 12.52 4.13 7.78
N LYS A 239 13.40 3.22 7.37
CA LYS A 239 14.50 3.48 6.42
C LYS A 239 14.00 3.91 5.05
N VAL A 240 12.87 3.37 4.59
CA VAL A 240 12.21 3.81 3.34
C VAL A 240 11.63 5.23 3.49
N GLY A 241 11.27 5.63 4.70
CA GLY A 241 10.76 6.97 5.00
C GLY A 241 9.30 6.97 5.45
N PHE A 242 8.76 5.81 5.83
CA PHE A 242 7.49 5.75 6.56
C PHE A 242 7.69 6.24 7.99
N ARG A 243 6.68 6.88 8.56
CA ARG A 243 6.64 7.25 9.98
C ARG A 243 5.37 6.77 10.63
N ARG A 244 5.41 6.52 11.94
CA ARG A 244 4.26 6.01 12.70
C ARG A 244 3.14 7.04 12.73
N VAL A 245 1.89 6.60 12.58
CA VAL A 245 0.69 7.44 12.66
C VAL A 245 0.25 7.56 14.12
N GLY A 246 0.49 8.72 14.73
CA GLY A 246 0.29 8.92 16.16
C GLY A 246 1.19 7.99 16.98
N THR A 247 0.60 7.21 17.89
CA THR A 247 1.26 6.11 18.61
C THR A 247 0.80 4.73 18.14
N SER A 248 0.00 4.65 17.07
CA SER A 248 -0.64 3.41 16.62
C SER A 248 0.35 2.36 16.11
N SER A 249 -0.16 1.19 15.75
CA SER A 249 0.61 0.15 15.06
C SER A 249 0.95 0.51 13.61
N PHE A 250 0.25 1.49 13.03
CA PHE A 250 0.30 1.81 11.61
C PHE A 250 1.36 2.84 11.25
N PHE A 251 1.95 2.65 10.08
CA PHE A 251 2.93 3.51 9.47
C PHE A 251 2.32 4.18 8.24
N CYS A 252 2.81 5.36 7.92
CA CYS A 252 2.38 6.10 6.75
C CYS A 252 3.56 6.72 6.01
N PHE A 253 3.54 6.64 4.68
CA PHE A 253 4.47 7.31 3.78
C PHE A 253 3.74 8.40 3.00
N ALA A 254 4.17 9.64 3.16
CA ALA A 254 3.63 10.78 2.43
C ALA A 254 4.25 10.91 1.03
N LYS A 255 3.41 11.08 0.00
CA LYS A 255 3.85 11.37 -1.37
C LYS A 255 4.57 12.71 -1.47
N ASP A 256 4.07 13.72 -0.74
CA ASP A 256 4.65 15.07 -0.74
C ASP A 256 5.99 15.05 0.01
N PRO A 257 7.12 15.35 -0.66
CA PRO A 257 8.42 15.40 -0.01
C PRO A 257 8.55 16.50 1.06
N LYS A 258 7.66 17.51 1.06
CA LYS A 258 7.62 18.59 2.06
C LYS A 258 6.72 18.29 3.26
N HIS A 259 6.02 17.15 3.27
CA HIS A 259 5.19 16.78 4.41
C HIS A 259 6.05 16.62 5.68
N ARG A 260 5.54 17.06 6.84
CA ARG A 260 6.31 17.10 8.10
C ARG A 260 6.93 15.76 8.48
N SER A 261 6.24 14.65 8.20
CA SER A 261 6.77 13.30 8.45
C SER A 261 8.07 12.99 7.69
N ARG A 262 8.33 13.67 6.56
CA ARG A 262 9.54 13.48 5.75
C ARG A 262 10.79 14.07 6.39
N SER A 263 10.63 14.99 7.35
CA SER A 263 11.73 15.66 8.05
C SER A 263 12.09 14.99 9.38
N ILE A 264 11.28 14.05 9.87
CA ILE A 264 11.53 13.34 11.14
C ILE A 264 12.62 12.30 10.89
N SER A 265 13.65 12.25 11.74
CA SER A 265 14.66 11.20 11.65
C SER A 265 14.09 9.80 12.01
N ILE A 266 14.88 8.74 11.91
CA ILE A 266 14.42 7.40 12.33
C ILE A 266 14.34 7.34 13.86
N GLU A 267 15.25 8.02 14.54
CA GLU A 267 15.39 8.09 16.00
C GLU A 267 14.30 8.93 16.66
N GLU A 268 13.81 9.95 15.94
CA GLU A 268 12.72 10.83 16.37
C GLU A 268 11.32 10.27 16.04
N ASP A 269 11.24 9.16 15.31
CA ASP A 269 9.95 8.52 15.00
C ASP A 269 9.25 8.04 16.28
N ALA A 270 7.93 8.16 16.31
CA ALA A 270 7.16 7.85 17.50
C ALA A 270 7.29 6.36 17.87
N LYS A 271 7.35 6.08 19.17
CA LYS A 271 7.23 4.71 19.69
C LYS A 271 5.79 4.25 19.61
N HIS A 272 5.62 2.94 19.44
CA HIS A 272 4.31 2.33 19.57
C HIS A 272 3.85 2.45 21.02
N HIS A 273 2.63 2.93 21.21
CA HIS A 273 1.89 2.75 22.45
C HIS A 273 0.52 2.23 22.04
N SER A 274 0.12 1.09 22.60
CA SER A 274 -1.24 0.59 22.45
C SER A 274 -2.19 1.75 22.68
N PRO A 275 -3.01 2.12 21.69
CA PRO A 275 -3.91 3.24 21.88
C PRO A 275 -4.79 2.93 23.11
N PRO A 276 -5.20 3.96 23.89
CA PRO A 276 -6.33 3.76 24.77
C PRO A 276 -7.50 3.20 23.94
N PRO A 277 -8.37 2.38 24.55
CA PRO A 277 -9.58 1.89 23.89
C PRO A 277 -10.23 2.94 23.00
N SER A 278 -10.63 2.55 21.79
CA SER A 278 -11.44 3.42 20.94
C SER A 278 -12.63 3.95 21.76
N PRO A 279 -13.01 5.24 21.64
CA PRO A 279 -14.25 5.73 22.27
C PRO A 279 -15.51 5.03 21.76
N ARG A 280 -15.39 4.16 20.75
CA ARG A 280 -16.45 3.28 20.22
C ARG A 280 -16.47 1.89 20.84
N MET A 281 -15.45 1.52 21.62
CA MET A 281 -15.48 0.29 22.40
C MET A 281 -16.50 0.45 23.51
N SER A 282 -17.41 -0.52 23.63
CA SER A 282 -18.25 -0.65 24.81
C SER A 282 -17.38 -0.69 26.08
N ILE A 283 -17.97 -0.32 27.21
CA ILE A 283 -17.27 -0.33 28.51
C ILE A 283 -16.67 -1.71 28.80
N ASP A 284 -17.33 -2.79 28.39
CA ASP A 284 -16.86 -4.16 28.56
C ASP A 284 -15.61 -4.46 27.72
N GLU A 285 -15.56 -3.96 26.48
CA GLU A 285 -14.38 -4.05 25.61
C GLU A 285 -13.22 -3.19 26.14
N MET A 286 -13.50 -2.02 26.71
CA MET A 286 -12.49 -1.20 27.39
C MET A 286 -11.85 -1.96 28.57
N VAL A 287 -12.67 -2.64 29.38
CA VAL A 287 -12.23 -3.43 30.53
C VAL A 287 -11.42 -4.66 30.08
N ALA A 288 -11.81 -5.32 28.99
CA ALA A 288 -11.08 -6.44 28.41
C ALA A 288 -9.69 -6.02 27.85
N ALA A 289 -9.62 -4.92 27.10
CA ALA A 289 -8.36 -4.41 26.54
C ALA A 289 -7.36 -3.96 27.62
N LEU A 290 -7.85 -3.30 28.67
CA LEU A 290 -7.02 -2.92 29.83
C LEU A 290 -6.52 -4.12 30.63
N SER A 291 -7.31 -5.20 30.68
CA SER A 291 -6.94 -6.46 31.34
C SER A 291 -5.90 -7.24 30.53
N ALA A 292 -5.96 -7.18 29.19
CA ALA A 292 -4.98 -7.79 28.30
C ALA A 292 -3.63 -7.07 28.29
N ALA A 293 -3.61 -5.73 28.40
CA ALA A 293 -2.37 -4.94 28.45
C ALA A 293 -1.59 -5.06 29.78
N ARG A 294 -2.18 -5.68 30.81
CA ARG A 294 -1.57 -5.92 32.13
C ARG A 294 -0.98 -7.33 32.30
N ARG A 295 -1.10 -8.19 31.28
CA ARG A 295 -0.50 -9.54 31.23
C ARG A 295 0.70 -9.52 30.30
#